data_AF-A0A523ZZZ2-F1
#
_entry.id   AF-A0A523ZZZ2-F1
#
_cell.length_a   1.000
_cell.length_b   1.000
_cell.length_c   1.000
_cell.angle_alpha   90.00
_cell.angle_beta   90.00
_cell.angle_gamma   90.00
#
_symmetry.space_group_name_H-M   'P 1'
#
loop_
_entity.id
_entity.type
_entity.pdbx_description
1 polymer ?
#
loop_
_entity_poly.entity_id
_entity_poly.type
_entity_poly.pdbx_seq_one_letter_code
_entity_poly.pdbx_strand_id
1 'polypeptide(L)'
;MTDTYDIEELRRNSEPVSDYMSRVGGASSPFTRRLDEYALEKTAIQGLKRYVEDSVVIVFSAEWCPDCYRHVPVLSLISDATGLEVNVFGRLMRDAKNPKELWKIPPSPAEVKDFDVVRIPLIVVLNRDGAKIGEIVENPPEGQTLEEALRDILRKA
;
A
#
# COMPACT_ATOMS: atom_id res chain seq x y z
N MET A 1 -14.61 4.73 -17.79
CA MET A 1 -14.55 5.81 -16.79
C MET A 1 -13.34 5.51 -15.95
N THR A 2 -12.39 6.43 -15.86
CA THR A 2 -11.28 6.29 -14.92
C THR A 2 -11.86 6.63 -13.55
N ASP A 3 -11.80 5.72 -12.59
CA ASP A 3 -12.24 6.02 -11.24
C ASP A 3 -11.32 7.11 -10.67
N THR A 4 -11.94 8.22 -10.27
CA THR A 4 -11.28 9.35 -9.63
C THR A 4 -11.67 9.36 -8.17
N TYR A 5 -10.68 9.27 -7.29
CA TYR A 5 -10.87 9.19 -5.84
C TYR A 5 -10.58 10.54 -5.17
N ASP A 6 -11.34 10.89 -4.13
CA ASP A 6 -11.04 12.06 -3.30
C ASP A 6 -9.87 11.76 -2.36
N ILE A 7 -8.68 12.28 -2.71
CA ILE A 7 -7.44 12.06 -1.94
C ILE A 7 -7.57 12.57 -0.50
N GLU A 8 -8.26 13.68 -0.26
CA GLU A 8 -8.43 14.23 1.09
C GLU A 8 -9.33 13.33 1.94
N GLU A 9 -10.35 12.73 1.34
CA GLU A 9 -11.17 11.72 2.01
C GLU A 9 -10.37 10.47 2.35
N LEU A 10 -9.59 9.95 1.40
CA LEU A 10 -8.74 8.80 1.64
C LEU A 10 -7.76 9.05 2.78
N ARG A 11 -7.10 10.22 2.82
CA ARG A 11 -6.19 10.62 3.90
C ARG A 11 -6.88 10.65 5.26
N ARG A 12 -8.12 11.15 5.34
CA ARG A 12 -8.87 11.20 6.60
C ARG A 12 -9.26 9.82 7.12
N ASN A 13 -9.50 8.88 6.22
CA ASN A 13 -10.03 7.55 6.56
C ASN A 13 -8.93 6.48 6.71
N SER A 14 -7.68 6.84 6.42
CA SER A 14 -6.51 5.96 6.52
C SER A 14 -5.46 6.57 7.44
N GLU A 15 -4.35 5.86 7.64
CA GLU A 15 -3.20 6.34 8.42
C GLU A 15 -1.93 6.34 7.56
N PRO A 16 -0.99 7.29 7.77
CA PRO A 16 0.32 7.23 7.12
C PRO A 16 1.03 5.90 7.37
N VAL A 17 1.81 5.42 6.41
CA VAL A 17 2.53 4.13 6.55
C VAL A 17 3.45 4.10 7.78
N SER A 18 4.05 5.23 8.15
CA SER A 18 4.88 5.36 9.37
C SER A 18 4.09 5.06 10.64
N ASP A 19 2.84 5.52 10.70
CA ASP A 19 1.96 5.39 11.86
C ASP A 19 1.41 3.96 11.91
N TYR A 20 1.02 3.42 10.75
CA TYR A 20 0.67 2.01 10.60
C TYR A 20 1.80 1.10 11.11
N MET A 21 3.03 1.33 10.64
CA MET A 21 4.21 0.55 11.03
C MET A 21 4.53 0.70 12.52
N SER A 22 4.37 1.89 13.10
CA SER A 22 4.53 2.10 14.54
C SER A 22 3.49 1.33 15.36
N ARG A 23 2.26 1.21 14.85
CA ARG A 23 1.16 0.51 15.51
C ARG A 23 1.28 -1.01 15.42
N VAL A 24 1.71 -1.54 14.27
CA VAL A 24 1.85 -3.00 14.06
C VAL A 24 3.24 -3.54 14.41
N GLY A 25 4.22 -2.63 14.51
CA GLY A 25 5.62 -2.91 14.77
C GLY A 25 5.94 -3.15 16.24
N GLY A 26 5.57 -4.32 16.76
CA GLY A 26 6.13 -4.84 18.02
C GLY A 26 7.52 -5.46 17.81
N ALA A 27 8.34 -5.54 18.86
CA ALA A 27 9.73 -6.04 18.82
C ALA A 27 9.92 -7.44 18.20
N SER A 28 8.86 -8.24 18.08
CA SER A 28 8.89 -9.57 17.43
C SER A 28 7.89 -9.69 16.27
N SER A 29 7.38 -8.57 15.77
CA SER A 29 6.42 -8.59 14.65
C SER A 29 7.13 -8.95 13.33
N PRO A 30 6.48 -9.72 12.44
CA PRO A 30 7.00 -9.96 11.09
C PRO A 30 7.24 -8.66 10.30
N PHE A 31 6.44 -7.62 10.56
CA PHE A 31 6.62 -6.29 9.98
C PHE A 31 7.96 -5.66 10.38
N THR A 32 8.26 -5.61 11.68
CA THR A 32 9.53 -5.08 12.21
C THR A 32 10.72 -5.86 11.68
N ARG A 33 10.64 -7.19 11.68
CA ARG A 33 11.72 -8.03 11.14
C ARG A 33 12.03 -7.69 9.68
N ARG A 34 11.00 -7.58 8.84
CA ARG A 34 11.19 -7.22 7.44
C ARG A 34 11.73 -5.80 7.28
N LEU A 35 11.26 -4.86 8.09
CA LEU A 35 11.73 -3.48 8.10
C LEU A 35 13.25 -3.41 8.39
N ASP A 36 13.71 -4.18 9.38
CA ASP A 36 15.12 -4.20 9.81
C ASP A 36 16.04 -4.94 8.81
N GLU A 37 15.54 -6.01 8.19
CA GLU A 37 16.35 -6.87 7.30
C GLU A 37 16.42 -6.37 5.85
N TYR A 38 15.44 -5.58 5.38
CA TYR A 38 15.35 -5.21 3.97
C TYR A 38 16.24 -4.03 3.61
N ALA A 39 17.11 -4.24 2.62
CA ALA A 39 17.93 -3.18 2.04
C ALA A 39 17.35 -2.74 0.70
N LEU A 40 16.94 -1.47 0.60
CA LEU A 40 16.41 -0.88 -0.63
C LEU A 40 17.44 -0.91 -1.77
N GLU A 41 16.97 -1.17 -2.99
CA GLU A 41 17.81 -1.05 -4.19
C GLU A 41 18.01 0.42 -4.56
N LYS A 42 19.25 0.91 -4.42
CA LYS A 42 19.58 2.34 -4.53
C LYS A 42 19.22 2.94 -5.89
N THR A 43 19.40 2.19 -6.98
CA THR A 43 19.15 2.66 -8.34
C THR A 43 17.66 2.89 -8.59
N ALA A 44 16.81 1.97 -8.12
CA ALA A 44 15.37 2.06 -8.18
C ALA A 44 14.85 3.24 -7.35
N ILE A 45 15.35 3.39 -6.11
CA ILE A 45 15.02 4.53 -5.23
C ILE A 45 15.36 5.88 -5.87
N GLN A 46 16.53 6.01 -6.49
CA GLN A 46 16.89 7.25 -7.18
C GLN A 46 15.96 7.55 -8.36
N GLY A 47 15.52 6.52 -9.07
CA GLY A 47 14.55 6.65 -10.16
C GLY A 47 13.16 7.09 -9.68
N LEU A 48 12.76 6.71 -8.47
CA LEU A 48 11.44 7.00 -7.89
C LEU A 48 11.26 8.47 -7.53
N LYS A 49 12.30 9.12 -6.96
CA LYS A 49 12.24 10.50 -6.45
C LYS A 49 11.70 11.55 -7.43
N ARG A 50 11.74 11.28 -8.73
CA ARG A 50 11.27 12.20 -9.78
C ARG A 50 9.75 12.24 -9.92
N TYR A 51 9.03 11.29 -9.35
CA TYR A 51 7.59 11.10 -9.57
C TYR A 51 6.78 11.14 -8.26
N VAL A 52 7.44 11.27 -7.11
CA VAL A 52 6.79 11.16 -5.79
C VAL A 52 5.90 12.35 -5.46
N GLU A 53 6.21 13.54 -5.98
CA GLU A 53 5.41 14.74 -5.74
C GLU A 53 4.07 14.69 -6.49
N ASP A 54 4.00 13.95 -7.60
CA ASP A 54 2.81 13.88 -8.47
C ASP A 54 1.89 12.70 -8.14
N SER A 55 2.21 11.92 -7.11
CA SER A 55 1.50 10.67 -6.80
C SER A 55 1.23 10.45 -5.31
N VAL A 56 0.20 9.67 -5.04
CA VAL A 56 -0.15 9.14 -3.71
C VAL A 56 -0.35 7.63 -3.82
N VAL A 57 0.13 6.88 -2.84
CA VAL A 57 -0.07 5.44 -2.75
C VAL A 57 -1.08 5.13 -1.65
N ILE A 58 -2.07 4.32 -1.99
CA ILE A 58 -3.10 3.80 -1.08
C ILE A 58 -2.88 2.30 -0.93
N VAL A 59 -2.84 1.82 0.31
CA VAL A 59 -2.53 0.42 0.61
C VAL A 59 -3.62 -0.20 1.47
N PHE A 60 -4.17 -1.32 1.05
CA PHE A 60 -5.03 -2.15 1.89
C PHE A 60 -4.22 -3.26 2.52
N SER A 61 -4.16 -3.31 3.85
CA SER A 61 -3.29 -4.21 4.60
C SER A 61 -4.00 -4.84 5.80
N ALA A 62 -3.51 -6.00 6.23
CA ALA A 62 -3.96 -6.65 7.46
C ALA A 62 -2.80 -7.25 8.25
N GLU A 63 -2.93 -7.21 9.58
CA GLU A 63 -1.90 -7.65 10.52
C GLU A 63 -1.71 -9.17 10.54
N TRP A 64 -2.60 -9.94 9.91
CA TRP A 64 -2.54 -11.40 9.79
C TRP A 64 -2.03 -11.88 8.42
N CYS A 65 -1.77 -10.96 7.48
CA CYS A 65 -1.47 -11.30 6.10
C CYS A 65 0.04 -11.46 5.84
N PRO A 66 0.52 -12.65 5.43
CA PRO A 66 1.94 -12.88 5.13
C PRO A 66 2.49 -12.00 4.02
N ASP A 67 1.71 -11.75 2.95
CA ASP A 67 2.13 -10.88 1.86
C ASP A 67 2.27 -9.42 2.33
N CYS A 68 1.41 -8.97 3.27
CA CYS A 68 1.53 -7.64 3.87
C CYS A 68 2.84 -7.50 4.65
N TYR A 69 3.27 -8.55 5.37
CA TYR A 69 4.56 -8.57 6.07
C TYR A 69 5.75 -8.40 5.13
N ARG A 70 5.63 -8.83 3.86
CA ARG A 70 6.73 -8.78 2.90
C ARG A 70 6.87 -7.40 2.26
N HIS A 71 5.75 -6.73 1.98
CA HIS A 71 5.72 -5.55 1.10
C HIS A 71 5.44 -4.24 1.82
N VAL A 72 4.56 -4.20 2.83
CA VAL A 72 4.23 -2.93 3.52
C VAL A 72 5.42 -2.32 4.27
N PRO A 73 6.30 -3.10 4.94
CA PRO A 73 7.54 -2.55 5.49
C PRO A 73 8.44 -1.93 4.42
N VAL A 74 8.50 -2.55 3.23
CA VAL A 74 9.29 -2.02 2.11
C VAL A 74 8.70 -0.70 1.61
N LEU A 75 7.37 -0.57 1.55
CA LEU A 75 6.71 0.72 1.25
C LEU A 75 7.06 1.80 2.27
N SER A 76 7.14 1.46 3.57
CA SER A 76 7.58 2.39 4.60
C SER A 76 8.99 2.88 4.33
N LEU A 77 9.92 1.97 4.03
CA LEU A 77 11.31 2.32 3.70
C LEU A 77 11.39 3.20 2.44
N ILE A 78 10.59 2.90 1.40
CA ILE A 78 10.51 3.72 0.18
C ILE A 78 9.99 5.11 0.51
N SER A 79 8.89 5.20 1.27
CA SER A 79 8.29 6.45 1.75
C SER A 79 9.35 7.30 2.46
N ASP A 80 10.06 6.73 3.43
CA ASP A 80 11.09 7.43 4.20
C ASP A 80 12.27 7.89 3.32
N ALA A 81 12.68 7.07 2.34
CA ALA A 81 13.83 7.37 1.49
C ALA A 81 13.54 8.39 0.38
N THR A 82 12.26 8.51 -0.02
CA THR A 82 11.86 9.27 -1.23
C THR A 82 10.92 10.42 -0.96
N GLY A 83 10.15 10.41 0.13
CA GLY A 83 9.04 11.32 0.37
C GLY A 83 7.74 10.91 -0.34
N LEU A 84 7.68 9.70 -0.91
CA LEU A 84 6.45 9.17 -1.50
C LEU A 84 5.37 9.05 -0.43
N GLU A 85 4.23 9.70 -0.67
CA GLU A 85 3.10 9.64 0.24
C GLU A 85 2.43 8.27 0.17
N VAL A 86 2.42 7.55 1.29
CA VAL A 86 1.78 6.23 1.42
C VAL A 86 0.80 6.24 2.58
N ASN A 87 -0.47 5.99 2.28
CA ASN A 87 -1.55 5.88 3.25
C ASN A 87 -2.10 4.45 3.30
N VAL A 88 -2.42 3.96 4.49
CA VAL A 88 -2.76 2.56 4.75
C VAL A 88 -4.16 2.44 5.36
N PHE A 89 -5.01 1.68 4.68
CA PHE A 89 -6.23 1.09 5.23
C PHE A 89 -5.87 -0.24 5.90
N GLY A 90 -5.71 -0.20 7.23
CA GLY A 90 -5.35 -1.35 8.05
C GLY A 90 -6.55 -2.13 8.61
N ARG A 91 -6.27 -3.13 9.47
CA ARG A 91 -7.27 -3.89 10.24
C ARG A 91 -8.31 -4.64 9.41
N LEU A 92 -8.00 -4.93 8.15
CA LEU A 92 -8.90 -5.69 7.29
C LEU A 92 -9.20 -7.06 7.91
N MET A 93 -10.48 -7.44 7.89
CA MET A 93 -10.95 -8.72 8.40
C MET A 93 -11.85 -9.40 7.38
N ARG A 94 -11.57 -10.67 7.07
CA ARG A 94 -12.42 -11.47 6.18
C ARG A 94 -13.76 -11.77 6.84
N ASP A 95 -14.84 -11.73 6.08
CA ASP A 95 -16.15 -12.23 6.52
C ASP A 95 -16.31 -13.72 6.19
N ALA A 96 -15.67 -14.57 7.00
CA ALA A 96 -15.71 -16.02 6.79
C ALA A 96 -17.11 -16.65 6.84
N LYS A 97 -18.13 -15.90 7.31
CA LYS A 97 -19.51 -16.39 7.44
C LYS A 97 -20.42 -15.92 6.31
N ASN A 98 -19.98 -14.97 5.48
CA ASN A 98 -20.77 -14.42 4.40
C ASN A 98 -20.14 -14.78 3.04
N PRO A 99 -20.76 -15.67 2.26
CA PRO A 99 -20.21 -16.04 0.95
C PRO A 99 -20.35 -14.93 -0.11
N LYS A 100 -21.11 -13.85 0.16
CA LYS A 100 -21.36 -12.75 -0.78
C LYS A 100 -20.42 -11.56 -0.59
N GLU A 101 -19.86 -11.41 0.61
CA GLU A 101 -19.01 -10.27 0.98
C GLU A 101 -17.68 -10.82 1.47
N LEU A 102 -16.58 -10.40 0.85
CA LEU A 102 -15.25 -10.89 1.23
C LEU A 102 -14.79 -10.30 2.58
N TRP A 103 -15.13 -9.04 2.83
CA TRP A 103 -14.66 -8.26 3.97
C TRP A 103 -15.79 -8.00 4.96
N LYS A 104 -15.48 -8.16 6.25
CA LYS A 104 -16.40 -7.78 7.32
C LYS A 104 -16.23 -6.29 7.63
N ILE A 105 -17.25 -5.51 7.33
CA ILE A 105 -17.29 -4.06 7.57
C ILE A 105 -18.32 -3.79 8.67
N PRO A 106 -17.93 -3.34 9.88
CA PRO A 106 -16.57 -3.20 10.44
C PRO A 106 -15.96 -4.55 10.88
N PRO A 107 -14.62 -4.66 11.08
CA PRO A 107 -13.63 -3.60 11.24
C PRO A 107 -12.93 -3.16 9.95
N SER A 108 -13.15 -3.85 8.83
CA SER A 108 -12.65 -3.37 7.54
C SER A 108 -13.28 -2.02 7.20
N PRO A 109 -12.55 -1.12 6.53
CA PRO A 109 -13.09 0.15 6.03
C PRO A 109 -14.07 -0.08 4.87
N ALA A 110 -14.92 0.91 4.56
CA ALA A 110 -15.90 0.81 3.48
C ALA A 110 -15.22 0.81 2.10
N GLU A 111 -14.06 1.46 2.01
CA GLU A 111 -13.21 1.64 0.85
C GLU A 111 -12.74 0.32 0.24
N VAL A 112 -12.81 -0.79 0.96
CA VAL A 112 -12.59 -2.11 0.36
C VAL A 112 -13.59 -2.42 -0.77
N LYS A 113 -14.76 -1.78 -0.76
CA LYS A 113 -15.75 -1.84 -1.85
C LYS A 113 -15.42 -0.86 -2.97
N ASP A 114 -15.02 0.35 -2.63
CA ASP A 114 -14.72 1.41 -3.61
C ASP A 114 -13.52 1.04 -4.48
N PHE A 115 -12.55 0.30 -3.92
CA PHE A 115 -11.37 -0.19 -4.63
C PHE A 115 -11.48 -1.64 -5.11
N ASP A 116 -12.65 -2.28 -4.99
CA ASP A 116 -12.88 -3.69 -5.33
C ASP A 116 -11.79 -4.62 -4.76
N VAL A 117 -11.45 -4.44 -3.48
CA VAL A 117 -10.34 -5.18 -2.86
C VAL A 117 -10.71 -6.66 -2.79
N VAL A 118 -10.00 -7.52 -3.53
CA VAL A 118 -10.18 -8.97 -3.45
C VAL A 118 -8.99 -9.66 -2.77
N ARG A 119 -7.81 -9.05 -2.84
CA ARG A 119 -6.56 -9.62 -2.34
C ARG A 119 -5.72 -8.53 -1.69
N ILE A 120 -4.88 -8.91 -0.72
CA ILE A 120 -4.05 -7.98 0.04
C ILE A 120 -2.59 -8.46 0.14
N PRO A 121 -1.60 -7.56 0.16
CA PRO A 121 -1.77 -6.12 0.05
C PRO A 121 -2.24 -5.71 -1.35
N LEU A 122 -3.20 -4.79 -1.41
CA LEU A 122 -3.50 -4.06 -2.64
C LEU A 122 -2.82 -2.71 -2.52
N ILE A 123 -1.91 -2.40 -3.45
CA ILE A 123 -1.13 -1.16 -3.48
C ILE A 123 -1.59 -0.41 -4.72
N VAL A 124 -2.35 0.67 -4.53
CA VAL A 124 -2.90 1.49 -5.61
C VAL A 124 -2.11 2.78 -5.71
N VAL A 125 -1.72 3.16 -6.91
CA VAL A 125 -1.05 4.44 -7.18
C VAL A 125 -2.05 5.36 -7.86
N LEU A 126 -2.26 6.52 -7.24
CA LEU A 126 -3.09 7.59 -7.75
C LEU A 126 -2.19 8.77 -8.14
N ASN A 127 -2.55 9.49 -9.20
CA ASN A 127 -1.99 10.83 -9.41
C ASN A 127 -2.66 11.85 -8.46
N ARG A 128 -2.19 13.11 -8.45
CA ARG A 128 -2.75 14.16 -7.58
C ARG A 128 -4.19 14.58 -7.90
N ASP A 129 -4.70 14.25 -9.07
CA ASP A 129 -6.12 14.44 -9.42
C ASP A 129 -7.00 13.31 -8.87
N GLY A 130 -6.41 12.28 -8.25
CA GLY A 130 -7.11 11.13 -7.72
C GLY A 130 -7.36 10.03 -8.75
N ALA A 131 -6.85 10.14 -9.96
CA ALA A 131 -6.99 9.11 -10.98
C ALA A 131 -6.03 7.94 -10.72
N LYS A 132 -6.54 6.70 -10.77
CA LYS A 132 -5.72 5.49 -10.66
C LYS A 132 -4.84 5.31 -11.91
N ILE A 133 -3.52 5.34 -11.70
CA ILE A 133 -2.51 5.14 -12.76
C ILE A 133 -1.90 3.74 -12.76
N GLY A 134 -2.09 2.98 -11.68
CA GLY A 134 -1.72 1.57 -11.61
C GLY A 134 -1.93 0.96 -10.24
N GLU A 135 -1.71 -0.35 -10.15
CA GLU A 135 -1.79 -1.09 -8.89
C GLU A 135 -0.88 -2.32 -8.89
N ILE A 136 -0.57 -2.81 -7.69
CA ILE A 136 0.12 -4.07 -7.43
C ILE A 136 -0.76 -4.88 -6.48
N VAL A 137 -1.07 -6.12 -6.88
CA VAL A 137 -1.95 -7.02 -6.13
C VAL A 137 -1.13 -8.17 -5.57
N GLU A 138 -1.05 -8.26 -4.23
CA GLU A 138 -0.25 -9.22 -3.45
C GLU A 138 1.25 -9.11 -3.65
N ASN A 139 1.74 -9.26 -4.88
CA ASN A 139 3.15 -9.29 -5.23
C ASN A 139 3.42 -8.44 -6.49
N PRO A 140 4.64 -7.87 -6.62
CA PRO A 140 5.06 -7.25 -7.88
C PRO A 140 5.05 -8.25 -9.04
N PRO A 141 5.06 -7.77 -10.30
CA PRO A 141 5.22 -8.63 -11.47
C PRO A 141 6.42 -9.57 -11.34
N GLU A 142 6.33 -10.75 -11.94
CA GLU A 142 7.38 -11.76 -11.86
C GLU A 142 8.74 -11.19 -12.29
N GLY A 143 9.76 -11.42 -11.46
CA GLY A 143 11.13 -10.94 -11.70
C GLY A 143 11.39 -9.48 -11.30
N GLN A 144 10.40 -8.75 -10.79
CA GLN A 144 10.57 -7.37 -10.32
C GLN A 144 10.59 -7.27 -8.80
N THR A 145 11.35 -6.31 -8.26
CA THR A 145 11.18 -5.86 -6.88
C THR A 145 9.98 -4.93 -6.75
N LEU A 146 9.60 -4.60 -5.51
CA LEU A 146 8.52 -3.65 -5.26
C LEU A 146 8.89 -2.24 -5.74
N GLU A 147 10.14 -1.82 -5.55
CA GLU A 147 10.66 -0.54 -6.02
C GLU A 147 10.59 -0.42 -7.55
N GLU A 148 10.95 -1.49 -8.27
CA GLU A 148 10.90 -1.53 -9.73
C GLU A 148 9.47 -1.43 -10.24
N ALA A 149 8.56 -2.21 -9.66
CA ALA A 149 7.14 -2.20 -10.01
C ALA A 149 6.51 -0.83 -9.75
N LEU A 150 6.78 -0.23 -8.59
CA LEU A 150 6.31 1.13 -8.27
C LEU A 150 6.87 2.16 -9.24
N ARG A 151 8.17 2.08 -9.57
CA ARG A 151 8.81 3.00 -10.52
C ARG A 151 8.14 2.93 -11.88
N ASP A 152 7.83 1.73 -12.36
CA ASP A 152 7.19 1.54 -13.67
C ASP A 152 5.75 2.06 -13.71
N ILE A 153 5.04 2.05 -12.57
CA ILE A 153 3.73 2.68 -12.44
C ILE A 153 3.84 4.21 -12.36
N LEU A 154 4.70 4.72 -11.47
CA LEU A 154 4.85 6.15 -11.20
C LEU A 154 5.35 6.94 -12.42
N ARG A 155 6.05 6.29 -13.36
CA ARG A 155 6.43 6.88 -14.66
C ARG A 155 5.24 7.26 -15.55
N LYS A 156 4.04 6.82 -15.21
CA LYS A 156 2.79 7.10 -15.93
C LYS A 156 1.97 8.23 -15.30
N ALA A 157 2.42 8.74 -14.14
CA ALA A 157 1.78 9.83 -13.42
C ALA A 157 1.75 11.12 -14.25
#